data_AF-A0A8S0RKY6-F1
#
_entry.id   AF-A0A8S0RKY6-F1
#
_cell.length_a   1.000
_cell.length_b   1.000
_cell.length_c   1.000
_cell.angle_alpha   90.00
_cell.angle_beta   90.00
_cell.angle_gamma   90.00
#
_symmetry.space_group_name_H-M   'P 1'
#
loop_
_entity.id
_entity.type
_entity.pdbx_description
1 polymer ?
#
loop_
_entity_poly.entity_id
_entity_poly.type
_entity_poly.pdbx_seq_one_letter_code
_entity_poly.pdbx_strand_id
1 'polypeptide(L)'
;MKWNEGFLVTGTQFAGGVFLGTGLMHFLSDSNETFGDLTEKEYPFAFMLASAGYLLTMLADSVISYVYGKQKNNFDPQIQDDILLIFTLCFHSVFEGVAIGVAETKANAGQALWTVYLHKIFAAIAMGIALLRMILDHPLLSCVAYAFAFAISSPIGVAIGIIIDAMTQGAIADWIYAISMGLACGVFIYVSINHLLSMGYKP
;
A
#
# COMPACT_ATOMS: atom_id res chain seq x y z
N MET A 1 1.34 19.05 -23.03
CA MET A 1 0.90 17.84 -23.77
C MET A 1 -0.26 17.25 -22.99
N LYS A 2 -1.43 17.08 -23.61
CA LYS A 2 -2.54 16.35 -22.97
C LYS A 2 -2.37 14.88 -23.35
N TRP A 3 -2.17 14.01 -22.37
CA TRP A 3 -2.05 12.56 -22.57
C TRP A 3 -3.37 12.00 -23.10
N ASN A 4 -3.35 10.83 -23.75
CA ASN A 4 -4.58 10.17 -24.19
C ASN A 4 -5.37 9.70 -22.95
N GLU A 5 -6.56 10.27 -22.73
CA GLU A 5 -7.45 9.93 -21.62
C GLU A 5 -7.71 8.41 -21.53
N GLY A 6 -7.89 7.73 -22.66
CA GLY A 6 -8.10 6.28 -22.68
C GLY A 6 -6.89 5.50 -22.16
N PHE A 7 -5.67 5.99 -22.41
CA PHE A 7 -4.45 5.40 -21.87
C PHE A 7 -4.35 5.60 -20.35
N LEU A 8 -4.66 6.81 -19.86
CA LEU A 8 -4.64 7.09 -18.42
C LEU A 8 -5.69 6.28 -17.66
N VAL A 9 -6.90 6.15 -18.21
CA VAL A 9 -7.98 5.32 -17.63
C VAL A 9 -7.55 3.85 -17.55
N THR A 10 -7.05 3.29 -18.65
CA THR A 10 -6.61 1.88 -18.69
C THR A 10 -5.44 1.64 -17.74
N GLY A 11 -4.47 2.56 -17.71
CA GLY A 11 -3.35 2.48 -16.77
C GLY A 11 -3.79 2.53 -15.31
N THR A 12 -4.78 3.37 -14.99
CA THR A 12 -5.37 3.47 -13.64
C THR A 12 -6.08 2.18 -13.25
N GLN A 13 -6.85 1.58 -14.16
CA GLN A 13 -7.50 0.29 -13.92
C GLN A 13 -6.48 -0.83 -13.69
N PHE A 14 -5.40 -0.85 -14.49
CA PHE A 14 -4.29 -1.75 -14.29
C PHE A 14 -3.64 -1.56 -12.91
N ALA A 15 -3.34 -0.32 -12.52
CA ALA A 15 -2.77 0.02 -11.21
C ALA A 15 -3.68 -0.45 -10.06
N GLY A 16 -4.98 -0.16 -10.11
CA GLY A 16 -5.95 -0.61 -9.12
C GLY A 16 -6.05 -2.14 -9.03
N GLY A 17 -5.99 -2.84 -10.17
CA GLY A 17 -5.97 -4.31 -10.22
C GLY A 17 -4.70 -4.90 -9.61
N VAL A 18 -3.54 -4.31 -9.89
CA VAL A 18 -2.26 -4.68 -9.27
C VAL A 18 -2.33 -4.52 -7.75
N PHE A 19 -2.84 -3.39 -7.24
CA PHE A 19 -2.93 -3.17 -5.79
C PHE A 19 -3.90 -4.11 -5.10
N LEU A 20 -5.06 -4.38 -5.72
CA LEU A 20 -6.00 -5.34 -5.19
C LEU A 20 -5.38 -6.74 -5.14
N GLY A 21 -4.69 -7.14 -6.21
CA GLY A 21 -3.97 -8.41 -6.29
C GLY A 21 -2.89 -8.53 -5.23
N THR A 22 -2.04 -7.51 -5.06
CA THR A 22 -0.98 -7.48 -4.05
C THR A 22 -1.55 -7.53 -2.63
N GLY A 23 -2.60 -6.76 -2.33
CA GLY A 23 -3.23 -6.80 -1.01
C GLY A 23 -3.75 -8.19 -0.64
N LEU A 24 -4.38 -8.89 -1.59
CA LEU A 24 -4.95 -10.22 -1.38
C LEU A 24 -3.93 -11.35 -1.39
N MET A 25 -2.95 -11.33 -2.31
CA MET A 25 -2.00 -12.44 -2.45
C MET A 25 -0.78 -12.31 -1.55
N HIS A 26 -0.36 -11.08 -1.25
CA HIS A 26 0.82 -10.84 -0.42
C HIS A 26 0.39 -10.56 1.01
N PHE A 27 -0.32 -9.46 1.29
CA PHE A 27 -0.44 -9.02 2.68
C PHE A 27 -1.37 -9.92 3.49
N LEU A 28 -2.47 -10.31 2.86
CA LEU A 28 -3.42 -11.21 3.49
C LEU A 28 -2.79 -12.59 3.69
N SER A 29 -2.01 -13.07 2.71
CA SER A 29 -1.32 -14.35 2.81
C SER A 29 -0.26 -14.32 3.91
N ASP A 30 0.64 -13.34 3.89
CA ASP A 30 1.70 -13.16 4.89
C ASP A 30 1.12 -13.05 6.30
N SER A 31 0.11 -12.18 6.49
CA SER A 31 -0.57 -12.04 7.77
C SER A 31 -1.18 -13.38 8.22
N ASN A 32 -1.81 -14.12 7.31
CA ASN A 32 -2.46 -15.38 7.63
C ASN A 32 -1.46 -16.50 7.96
N GLU A 33 -0.35 -16.57 7.24
CA GLU A 33 0.75 -17.50 7.50
C GLU A 33 1.40 -17.20 8.86
N THR A 34 1.78 -15.94 9.11
CA THR A 34 2.38 -15.53 10.39
C THR A 34 1.43 -15.77 11.57
N PHE A 35 0.12 -15.53 11.44
CA PHE A 35 -0.83 -15.91 12.50
C PHE A 35 -0.93 -17.42 12.72
N GLY A 36 -0.80 -18.23 11.66
CA GLY A 36 -0.76 -19.68 11.76
C GLY A 36 0.42 -20.18 12.60
N ASP A 37 1.56 -19.49 12.52
CA ASP A 37 2.74 -19.80 13.33
C ASP A 37 2.63 -19.28 14.78
N LEU A 38 1.89 -18.19 15.00
CA LEU A 38 1.78 -17.53 16.32
C LEU A 38 0.70 -18.10 17.24
N THR A 39 -0.34 -18.72 16.70
CA THR A 39 -1.47 -19.22 17.50
C THR A 39 -2.11 -20.45 16.89
N GLU A 40 -2.35 -21.47 17.73
CA GLU A 40 -3.07 -22.70 17.33
C GLU A 40 -4.58 -22.50 17.22
N LYS A 41 -5.10 -21.31 17.57
CA LYS A 41 -6.53 -21.03 17.51
C LYS A 41 -6.96 -20.85 16.06
N GLU A 42 -7.80 -21.78 15.58
CA GLU A 42 -8.48 -21.66 14.29
C GLU A 42 -9.47 -20.48 14.29
N TYR A 43 -8.96 -19.28 14.05
CA TYR A 43 -9.74 -18.08 13.83
C TYR A 43 -9.06 -17.23 12.75
N PRO A 44 -9.80 -16.70 11.77
CA PRO A 44 -9.23 -15.98 10.62
C PRO A 44 -8.82 -14.54 10.99
N PHE A 45 -7.82 -14.40 11.87
CA PHE A 45 -7.35 -13.11 12.38
C PHE A 45 -6.91 -12.16 11.26
N ALA A 46 -6.18 -12.66 10.27
CA ALA A 46 -5.75 -11.89 9.11
C ALA A 46 -6.94 -11.26 8.36
N PHE A 47 -7.97 -12.04 8.08
CA PHE A 47 -9.17 -11.58 7.36
C PHE A 47 -10.03 -10.62 8.20
N MET A 48 -10.13 -10.86 9.52
CA MET A 48 -10.77 -9.94 10.45
C MET A 48 -10.07 -8.58 10.45
N LEU A 49 -8.73 -8.59 10.54
CA LEU A 49 -7.94 -7.36 10.52
C LEU A 49 -7.98 -6.66 9.17
N ALA A 50 -8.00 -7.39 8.06
CA ALA A 50 -8.22 -6.81 6.73
C ALA A 50 -9.60 -6.12 6.66
N SER A 51 -10.64 -6.76 7.18
CA SER A 51 -11.98 -6.15 7.25
C SER A 51 -11.99 -4.89 8.14
N ALA A 52 -11.30 -4.94 9.28
CA ALA A 52 -11.16 -3.80 10.17
C ALA A 52 -10.39 -2.65 9.51
N GLY A 53 -9.26 -2.92 8.86
CA GLY A 53 -8.47 -1.93 8.12
C GLY A 53 -9.27 -1.26 7.02
N TYR A 54 -10.07 -2.03 6.27
CA TYR A 54 -10.98 -1.49 5.26
C TYR A 54 -11.98 -0.51 5.87
N LEU A 55 -12.68 -0.92 6.93
CA LEU A 55 -13.70 -0.08 7.59
C LEU A 55 -13.10 1.17 8.24
N LEU A 56 -11.91 1.06 8.84
CA LEU A 56 -11.20 2.20 9.41
C LEU A 56 -10.81 3.21 8.33
N THR A 57 -10.34 2.74 7.18
CA THR A 57 -9.99 3.61 6.05
C THR A 57 -11.23 4.30 5.49
N MET A 58 -12.33 3.56 5.32
CA MET A 58 -13.62 4.11 4.90
C MET A 58 -14.16 5.16 5.87
N LEU A 59 -14.05 4.91 7.17
CA LEU A 59 -14.46 5.86 8.20
C LEU A 59 -13.58 7.11 8.18
N ALA A 60 -12.26 6.95 8.05
CA ALA A 60 -11.33 8.07 7.93
C ALA A 60 -11.68 8.93 6.70
N ASP A 61 -11.90 8.31 5.55
CA ASP A 61 -12.28 9.00 4.32
C ASP A 61 -13.64 9.71 4.42
N SER A 62 -14.62 9.08 5.09
CA SER A 62 -15.92 9.71 5.40
C SER A 62 -15.79 10.92 6.32
N VAL A 63 -14.92 10.84 7.34
CA VAL A 63 -14.64 11.95 8.27
C VAL A 63 -13.92 13.08 7.55
N ILE A 64 -12.91 12.78 6.73
CA ILE A 64 -12.20 13.77 5.90
C ILE A 64 -13.22 14.46 4.99
N SER A 65 -14.02 13.69 4.26
CA SER A 65 -15.07 14.21 3.38
C SER A 65 -16.09 15.08 4.12
N TYR A 66 -16.48 14.71 5.34
CA TYR A 66 -17.41 15.51 6.15
C TYR A 66 -16.78 16.83 6.64
N VAL A 67 -15.55 16.80 7.13
CA VAL A 67 -14.82 17.97 7.63
C VAL A 67 -14.53 18.94 6.48
N TYR A 68 -14.05 18.44 5.34
CA TYR A 68 -13.77 19.23 4.14
C TYR A 68 -15.03 19.65 3.40
N GLY A 69 -16.08 18.83 3.38
CA GLY A 69 -17.38 19.17 2.79
C GLY A 69 -18.07 20.36 3.49
N LYS A 70 -17.74 20.61 4.76
CA LYS A 70 -18.16 21.81 5.50
C LYS A 70 -17.38 23.07 5.09
N GLN A 71 -16.19 22.91 4.53
CA GLN A 71 -15.28 23.95 4.06
C GLN A 71 -15.39 24.06 2.53
N LYS A 72 -16.49 24.64 2.04
CA LYS A 72 -16.72 24.85 0.60
C LYS A 72 -15.54 25.64 -0.02
N ASN A 73 -14.62 24.95 -0.71
CA ASN A 73 -13.82 25.39 -1.88
C ASN A 73 -12.80 24.31 -2.33
N ASN A 74 -12.93 23.84 -3.58
CA ASN A 74 -11.87 23.30 -4.47
C ASN A 74 -10.97 22.13 -3.97
N PHE A 75 -11.52 21.05 -3.42
CA PHE A 75 -10.77 19.79 -3.31
C PHE A 75 -11.27 18.80 -4.36
N ASP A 76 -10.39 18.35 -5.27
CA ASP A 76 -10.71 17.35 -6.29
C ASP A 76 -10.67 15.95 -5.64
N PRO A 77 -11.80 15.21 -5.58
CA PRO A 77 -11.84 13.86 -5.02
C PRO A 77 -10.82 12.91 -5.66
N GLN A 78 -10.50 13.12 -6.95
CA GLN A 78 -9.54 12.29 -7.67
C GLN A 78 -8.12 12.45 -7.12
N ILE A 79 -7.73 13.68 -6.76
CA ILE A 79 -6.42 13.99 -6.17
C ILE A 79 -6.30 13.40 -4.77
N GLN A 80 -7.40 13.37 -4.01
CA GLN A 80 -7.44 12.72 -2.70
C GLN A 80 -7.11 11.23 -2.80
N ASP A 81 -7.76 10.54 -3.74
CA ASP A 81 -7.54 9.12 -4.00
C ASP A 81 -6.08 8.85 -4.41
N ASP A 82 -5.53 9.68 -5.30
CA ASP A 82 -4.13 9.56 -5.76
C ASP A 82 -3.13 9.78 -4.62
N ILE A 83 -3.36 10.76 -3.74
CA ILE A 83 -2.51 11.01 -2.56
C ILE A 83 -2.61 9.85 -1.57
N LEU A 84 -3.82 9.34 -1.31
CA LEU A 84 -4.04 8.21 -0.42
C LEU A 84 -3.33 6.95 -0.94
N LEU A 85 -3.34 6.75 -2.26
CA LEU A 85 -2.62 5.70 -2.96
C LEU A 85 -1.11 5.84 -2.83
N ILE A 86 -0.56 7.03 -3.06
CA ILE A 86 0.87 7.32 -2.87
C ILE A 86 1.30 7.04 -1.42
N PHE A 87 0.52 7.50 -0.44
CA PHE A 87 0.79 7.26 0.97
C PHE A 87 0.77 5.76 1.31
N THR A 88 -0.25 5.06 0.83
CA THR A 88 -0.46 3.62 1.02
C THR A 88 0.68 2.81 0.42
N LEU A 89 1.16 3.19 -0.78
CA LEU A 89 2.34 2.61 -1.44
C LEU A 89 3.64 2.82 -0.67
N CYS A 90 3.87 4.04 -0.16
CA CYS A 90 5.05 4.34 0.64
C CYS A 90 5.07 3.47 1.90
N PHE A 91 3.94 3.37 2.60
CA PHE A 91 3.84 2.57 3.82
C PHE A 91 4.03 1.08 3.56
N HIS A 92 3.42 0.56 2.50
CA HIS A 92 3.64 -0.80 2.03
C HIS A 92 5.12 -1.10 1.76
N SER A 93 5.80 -0.20 1.04
CA SER A 93 7.20 -0.38 0.71
C SER A 93 8.12 -0.28 1.95
N VAL A 94 7.72 0.45 3.00
CA VAL A 94 8.37 0.36 4.32
C VAL A 94 8.21 -1.04 4.91
N PHE A 95 6.99 -1.60 4.94
CA PHE A 95 6.77 -2.92 5.54
C PHE A 95 7.42 -4.08 4.76
N GLU A 96 7.44 -4.03 3.43
CA GLU A 96 8.26 -4.94 2.63
C GLU A 96 9.73 -4.89 3.06
N GLY A 97 10.25 -3.67 3.25
CA GLY A 97 11.62 -3.48 3.70
C GLY A 97 11.84 -4.09 5.10
N VAL A 98 10.89 -3.87 6.02
CA VAL A 98 10.96 -4.46 7.37
C VAL A 98 11.00 -5.98 7.28
N ALA A 99 10.14 -6.61 6.47
CA ALA A 99 10.13 -8.05 6.26
C ALA A 99 11.47 -8.60 5.76
N ILE A 100 12.11 -7.91 4.81
CA ILE A 100 13.46 -8.26 4.34
C ILE A 100 14.49 -8.10 5.47
N GLY A 101 14.38 -7.03 6.27
CA GLY A 101 15.33 -6.70 7.32
C GLY A 101 15.29 -7.65 8.52
N VAL A 102 14.12 -8.25 8.81
CA VAL A 102 13.94 -9.25 9.89
C VAL A 102 14.20 -10.69 9.45
N ALA A 103 14.60 -10.91 8.20
CA ALA A 103 14.81 -12.25 7.69
C ALA A 103 15.93 -13.00 8.43
N GLU A 104 15.61 -14.16 9.02
CA GLU A 104 16.51 -14.93 9.89
C GLU A 104 17.84 -15.34 9.23
N THR A 105 17.83 -15.56 7.92
CA THR A 105 19.03 -15.99 7.18
C THR A 105 19.26 -15.15 5.94
N LYS A 106 20.53 -15.05 5.52
CA LYS A 106 20.90 -14.38 4.26
C LYS A 106 20.22 -15.01 3.04
N ALA A 107 19.94 -16.31 3.09
CA ALA A 107 19.22 -17.01 2.03
C ALA A 107 17.74 -16.58 1.97
N ASN A 108 17.08 -16.50 3.14
CA ASN A 108 15.69 -16.05 3.26
C ASN A 108 15.57 -14.58 2.83
N ALA A 109 16.50 -13.72 3.26
CA ALA A 109 16.56 -12.32 2.82
C ALA A 109 16.74 -12.19 1.30
N GLY A 110 17.61 -13.01 0.70
CA GLY A 110 17.83 -13.03 -0.75
C GLY A 110 16.61 -13.49 -1.54
N GLN A 111 15.88 -14.50 -1.04
CA GLN A 111 14.62 -14.95 -1.65
C GLN A 111 13.54 -13.88 -1.53
N ALA A 112 13.37 -13.27 -0.35
CA ALA A 112 12.45 -12.16 -0.13
C ALA A 112 12.76 -10.98 -1.07
N LEU A 113 14.04 -10.60 -1.20
CA LEU A 113 14.48 -9.55 -2.12
C LEU A 113 14.15 -9.86 -3.58
N TRP A 114 14.36 -11.10 -4.04
CA TRP A 114 14.03 -11.49 -5.41
C TRP A 114 12.53 -11.37 -5.69
N THR A 115 11.69 -11.91 -4.78
CA THR A 115 10.24 -11.81 -4.87
C THR A 115 9.76 -10.35 -4.83
N VAL A 116 10.35 -9.54 -3.94
CA VAL A 116 10.05 -8.12 -3.81
C VAL A 116 10.41 -7.34 -5.06
N TYR A 117 11.60 -7.59 -5.62
CA TYR A 117 12.04 -6.90 -6.83
C TYR A 117 11.05 -7.08 -7.99
N LEU A 118 10.50 -8.28 -8.17
CA LEU A 118 9.53 -8.54 -9.24
C LEU A 118 8.20 -7.80 -9.03
N HIS A 119 7.67 -7.72 -7.80
CA HIS A 119 6.42 -7.00 -7.56
C HIS A 119 6.59 -5.48 -7.49
N LYS A 120 7.78 -5.00 -7.13
CA LYS A 120 8.09 -3.56 -7.03
C LYS A 120 8.06 -2.86 -8.39
N ILE A 121 8.29 -3.60 -9.48
CA ILE A 121 8.12 -3.08 -10.85
C ILE A 121 6.65 -2.71 -11.09
N PHE A 122 5.72 -3.59 -10.73
CA PHE A 122 4.29 -3.33 -10.91
C PHE A 122 3.81 -2.18 -10.01
N ALA A 123 4.28 -2.12 -8.76
CA ALA A 123 4.01 -1.00 -7.86
C ALA A 123 4.57 0.33 -8.40
N ALA A 124 5.79 0.33 -8.95
CA ALA A 124 6.40 1.52 -9.55
C ALA A 124 5.67 1.99 -10.82
N ILE A 125 5.17 1.07 -11.65
CA ILE A 125 4.34 1.40 -12.81
C ILE A 125 3.04 2.07 -12.36
N ALA A 126 2.37 1.48 -11.37
CA ALA A 126 1.13 2.01 -10.81
C ALA A 126 1.34 3.41 -10.20
N MET A 127 2.43 3.59 -9.44
CA MET A 127 2.87 4.89 -8.92
C MET A 127 3.14 5.91 -10.04
N GLY A 128 3.84 5.49 -11.11
CA GLY A 128 4.12 6.33 -12.26
C GLY A 128 2.85 6.84 -12.95
N ILE A 129 1.82 6.00 -13.06
CA ILE A 129 0.53 6.38 -13.65
C ILE A 129 -0.20 7.39 -12.76
N ALA A 130 -0.23 7.17 -11.43
CA ALA A 130 -0.81 8.13 -10.49
C ALA A 130 -0.11 9.50 -10.56
N LEU A 131 1.23 9.51 -10.60
CA LEU A 131 2.01 10.74 -10.72
C LEU A 131 1.82 11.45 -12.06
N LEU A 132 1.65 10.71 -13.16
CA LEU A 132 1.34 11.28 -14.48
C LEU A 132 -0.03 11.97 -14.53
N ARG A 133 -0.97 11.57 -13.68
CA ARG A 133 -2.27 12.25 -13.55
C ARG A 133 -2.13 13.52 -12.70
N MET A 134 -1.45 13.44 -11.56
CA MET A 134 -1.19 14.62 -10.70
C MET A 134 -0.35 15.70 -11.38
N ILE A 135 0.52 15.34 -12.34
CA ILE A 135 1.42 16.29 -13.04
C ILE A 135 0.70 17.38 -13.82
N LEU A 136 -0.58 17.15 -14.15
CA LEU A 136 -1.39 18.09 -14.91
C LEU A 136 -1.81 19.29 -14.04
N ASP A 137 -1.93 19.10 -12.72
CA ASP A 137 -2.43 20.11 -11.77
C ASP A 137 -1.37 20.54 -10.75
N HIS A 138 -0.25 19.81 -10.63
CA HIS A 138 0.82 20.07 -9.66
C HIS A 138 2.20 20.28 -10.31
N PRO A 139 3.10 21.05 -9.67
CA PRO A 139 4.44 21.25 -10.17
C PRO A 139 5.21 19.93 -10.22
N LEU A 140 6.03 19.73 -11.27
CA LEU A 140 6.87 18.54 -11.46
C LEU A 140 7.68 18.15 -10.22
N LEU A 141 8.09 19.15 -9.43
CA LEU A 141 8.85 18.95 -8.19
C LEU A 141 8.09 18.11 -7.16
N SER A 142 6.77 18.29 -7.02
CA SER A 142 5.95 17.48 -6.13
C SER A 142 5.90 16.02 -6.58
N CYS A 143 5.77 15.77 -7.89
CA CYS A 143 5.80 14.41 -8.43
C CYS A 143 7.16 13.74 -8.19
N VAL A 144 8.26 14.48 -8.40
CA VAL A 144 9.62 14.00 -8.09
C VAL A 144 9.77 13.70 -6.60
N ALA A 145 9.24 14.56 -5.72
CA ALA A 145 9.28 14.34 -4.28
C ALA A 145 8.52 13.08 -3.85
N TYR A 146 7.33 12.83 -4.41
CA TYR A 146 6.56 11.62 -4.12
C TYR A 146 7.25 10.35 -4.64
N ALA A 147 7.81 10.38 -5.86
CA ALA A 147 8.60 9.28 -6.40
C ALA A 147 9.84 8.99 -5.54
N PHE A 148 10.52 10.04 -5.08
CA PHE A 148 11.68 9.92 -4.19
C PHE A 148 11.27 9.34 -2.84
N ALA A 149 10.17 9.80 -2.24
CA ALA A 149 9.63 9.26 -0.99
C ALA A 149 9.34 7.76 -1.10
N PHE A 150 8.74 7.32 -2.21
CA PHE A 150 8.54 5.91 -2.49
C PHE A 150 9.88 5.15 -2.64
N ALA A 151 10.86 5.71 -3.34
CA ALA A 151 12.17 5.05 -3.51
C ALA A 151 12.94 4.86 -2.19
N ILE A 152 12.90 5.82 -1.26
CA ILE A 152 13.60 5.73 0.02
C ILE A 152 12.86 4.87 1.06
N SER A 153 11.57 4.64 0.88
CA SER A 153 10.74 3.92 1.84
C SER A 153 11.22 2.49 2.10
N SER A 154 11.69 1.76 1.08
CA SER A 154 12.16 0.37 1.26
C SER A 154 13.51 0.29 1.97
N PRO A 155 14.54 1.09 1.60
CA PRO A 155 15.77 1.18 2.39
C PRO A 155 15.51 1.55 3.85
N ILE A 156 14.57 2.46 4.12
CA ILE A 156 14.15 2.81 5.48
C ILE A 156 13.53 1.60 6.17
N GLY A 157 12.62 0.89 5.50
CA GLY A 157 12.02 -0.34 6.00
C GLY A 157 13.07 -1.40 6.36
N VAL A 158 14.03 -1.67 5.47
CA VAL A 158 15.13 -2.63 5.71
C VAL A 158 15.95 -2.23 6.93
N ALA A 159 16.29 -0.94 7.06
CA ALA A 159 17.02 -0.45 8.22
C ALA A 159 16.21 -0.64 9.52
N ILE A 160 14.91 -0.35 9.50
CA ILE A 160 14.01 -0.59 10.64
C ILE A 160 13.94 -2.08 10.95
N GLY A 161 13.79 -2.95 9.95
CA GLY A 161 13.75 -4.40 10.13
C GLY A 161 15.00 -4.96 10.77
N ILE A 162 16.19 -4.52 10.34
CA ILE A 162 17.47 -4.92 10.96
C ILE A 162 17.54 -4.48 12.43
N ILE A 163 17.02 -3.28 12.75
CA ILE A 163 16.97 -2.79 14.13
C ILE A 163 15.98 -3.62 14.97
N ILE A 164 14.81 -3.95 14.42
CA ILE A 164 13.81 -4.80 15.06
C ILE A 164 14.39 -6.19 15.32
N ASP A 165 15.06 -6.81 14.34
CA ASP A 165 15.75 -8.09 14.52
C ASP A 165 16.79 -8.04 15.66
N ALA A 166 17.54 -6.93 15.74
CA ALA A 166 18.53 -6.71 16.77
C ALA A 166 17.94 -6.44 18.19
N MET A 167 16.74 -5.86 18.27
CA MET A 167 16.11 -5.42 19.54
C MET A 167 15.02 -6.34 20.06
N THR A 168 14.29 -6.99 19.17
CA THR A 168 13.11 -7.81 19.45
C THR A 168 13.33 -9.18 18.83
N GLN A 169 13.72 -10.13 19.66
CA GLN A 169 13.82 -11.54 19.27
C GLN A 169 12.46 -12.22 19.50
N GLY A 170 11.97 -12.94 18.49
CA GLY A 170 10.85 -13.88 18.60
C GLY A 170 9.44 -13.27 18.45
N ALA A 171 8.45 -13.99 18.96
CA ALA A 171 7.02 -13.87 18.65
C ALA A 171 6.41 -12.46 18.71
N ILE A 172 6.95 -11.51 19.49
CA ILE A 172 6.38 -10.16 19.59
C ILE A 172 6.53 -9.40 18.26
N ALA A 173 7.69 -9.55 17.59
CA ALA A 173 7.92 -8.93 16.28
C ALA A 173 6.93 -9.49 15.25
N ASP A 174 6.71 -10.80 15.27
CA ASP A 174 5.78 -11.50 14.38
C ASP A 174 4.33 -11.07 14.64
N TRP A 175 3.92 -10.88 15.91
CA TRP A 175 2.58 -10.35 16.23
C TRP A 175 2.38 -8.95 15.66
N ILE A 176 3.37 -8.07 15.82
CA ILE A 176 3.30 -6.71 15.27
C ILE A 176 3.24 -6.76 13.74
N TYR A 177 4.05 -7.62 13.11
CA TYR A 177 4.07 -7.83 11.67
C TYR A 177 2.72 -8.33 11.16
N ALA A 178 2.21 -9.43 11.71
CA ALA A 178 0.95 -10.06 11.31
C ALA A 178 -0.24 -9.09 11.45
N ILE A 179 -0.31 -8.34 12.56
CA ILE A 179 -1.38 -7.36 12.78
C ILE A 179 -1.28 -6.21 11.78
N SER A 180 -0.08 -5.68 11.58
CA SER A 180 0.16 -4.55 10.68
C SER A 180 -0.14 -4.92 9.22
N MET A 181 0.29 -6.10 8.77
CA MET A 181 0.01 -6.60 7.42
C MET A 181 -1.47 -6.87 7.20
N GLY A 182 -2.17 -7.42 8.20
CA GLY A 182 -3.61 -7.63 8.15
C GLY A 182 -4.38 -6.31 8.00
N LEU A 183 -4.07 -5.29 8.82
CA LEU A 183 -4.69 -3.97 8.71
C LEU A 183 -4.33 -3.28 7.37
N ALA A 184 -3.07 -3.33 6.96
CA ALA A 184 -2.59 -2.76 5.71
C ALA A 184 -3.29 -3.37 4.49
N CYS A 185 -3.57 -4.68 4.51
CA CYS A 185 -4.36 -5.35 3.48
C CYS A 185 -5.73 -4.67 3.31
N GLY A 186 -6.41 -4.38 4.43
CA GLY A 186 -7.68 -3.67 4.45
C GLY A 186 -7.61 -2.27 3.82
N VAL A 187 -6.58 -1.51 4.16
CA VAL A 187 -6.30 -0.18 3.55
C VAL A 187 -6.11 -0.32 2.04
N PHE A 188 -5.30 -1.29 1.60
CA PHE A 188 -5.06 -1.56 0.17
C PHE A 188 -6.33 -1.92 -0.58
N ILE A 189 -7.18 -2.77 -0.01
CA ILE A 189 -8.47 -3.14 -0.61
C ILE A 189 -9.36 -1.90 -0.77
N TYR A 190 -9.46 -1.06 0.27
CA TYR A 190 -10.26 0.17 0.22
C TYR A 190 -9.78 1.11 -0.88
N VAL A 191 -8.48 1.43 -0.85
CA VAL A 191 -7.85 2.34 -1.82
C VAL A 191 -8.01 1.80 -3.24
N SER A 192 -7.78 0.50 -3.46
CA SER A 192 -7.91 -0.11 -4.78
C SER A 192 -9.34 -0.03 -5.30
N ILE A 193 -10.33 -0.32 -4.45
CA ILE A 193 -11.75 -0.28 -4.83
C ILE A 193 -12.16 1.17 -5.14
N ASN A 194 -11.84 2.14 -4.29
CA ASN A 194 -12.17 3.54 -4.55
C ASN A 194 -11.48 4.06 -5.81
N HIS A 195 -10.21 3.73 -6.01
CA HIS A 195 -9.46 4.12 -7.19
C HIS A 195 -10.03 3.52 -8.50
N LEU A 196 -10.61 2.32 -8.43
CA LEU A 196 -11.33 1.70 -9.55
C LEU A 196 -12.74 2.29 -9.75
N LEU A 197 -13.47 2.59 -8.67
CA LEU A 197 -14.84 3.09 -8.71
C LEU A 197 -14.95 4.56 -9.12
N SER A 198 -14.00 5.40 -8.70
CA SER A 198 -13.99 6.84 -9.06
C SER A 198 -13.82 7.06 -10.57
N MET A 199 -13.39 6.04 -11.30
CA MET A 199 -13.16 6.06 -12.75
C MET A 199 -14.36 5.59 -13.59
N GLY A 200 -15.57 5.61 -13.03
CA GLY A 200 -16.85 5.23 -13.64
C GLY A 200 -16.82 5.10 -15.17
N TYR A 201 -16.67 3.87 -15.65
CA TYR A 201 -16.71 3.52 -17.06
C TYR A 201 -17.97 4.11 -17.69
N LYS A 202 -17.79 5.08 -18.59
CA LYS A 202 -18.85 5.51 -19.52
C LYS A 202 -18.64 4.72 -20.81
N PRO A 203 -19.50 3.71 -21.10
CA PRO A 203 -19.41 2.92 -22.31
C PRO A 203 -19.48 3.76 -23.59
#